data_AF-A0A8J6QCU7-F1
#
_entry.id   AF-A0A8J6QCU7-F1
#
_cell.length_a   1.000
_cell.length_b   1.000
_cell.length_c   1.000
_cell.angle_alpha   90.00
_cell.angle_beta   90.00
_cell.angle_gamma   90.00
#
_symmetry.space_group_name_H-M   'P 1'
#
loop_
_entity.id
_entity.type
_entity.pdbx_description
1 polymer ?
#
loop_
_entity_poly.entity_id
_entity_poly.type
_entity_poly.pdbx_seq_one_letter_code
_entity_poly.pdbx_strand_id
1 'polypeptide(L)'
;MFRNAFRTLILVQGIAFCIYFGAWSIKDYIALEQAVAAQRPHEELRHRINVGFEGVWFLLSQFLVIYGAESLWRQRRQGITRSSTHQPRD
;
A
#
# COMPACT_ATOMS: atom_id res chain seq x y z
N MET A 1 17.15 0.15 -17.49
CA MET A 1 16.22 -0.98 -17.28
C MET A 1 15.67 -1.05 -15.85
N PHE A 2 16.51 -1.10 -14.81
CA PHE A 2 16.09 -1.21 -13.40
C PHE A 2 15.01 -0.22 -12.93
N ARG A 3 15.08 1.05 -13.35
CA ARG A 3 14.12 2.10 -12.95
C ARG A 3 12.69 1.86 -13.45
N ASN A 4 12.55 1.30 -14.66
CA ASN A 4 11.25 1.00 -15.21
C ASN A 4 10.68 -0.26 -14.53
N ALA A 5 11.52 -1.28 -14.30
CA ALA A 5 11.14 -2.46 -13.54
C ALA A 5 10.64 -2.10 -12.13
N PHE A 6 11.36 -1.23 -11.40
CA PHE A 6 10.94 -0.78 -10.06
C PHE A 6 9.58 -0.05 -10.07
N ARG A 7 9.35 0.84 -11.04
CA ARG A 7 8.06 1.54 -11.19
C ARG A 7 6.92 0.57 -11.54
N THR A 8 7.19 -0.38 -12.43
CA THR A 8 6.23 -1.43 -12.78
C THR A 8 5.90 -2.28 -11.56
N LEU A 9 6.88 -2.64 -10.73
CA LEU A 9 6.66 -3.39 -9.50
C LEU A 9 5.76 -2.64 -8.50
N ILE A 10 5.99 -1.33 -8.31
CA ILE A 10 5.13 -0.51 -7.44
C ILE A 10 3.69 -0.48 -7.97
N LEU A 11 3.51 -0.25 -9.28
CA LEU A 11 2.19 -0.23 -9.88
C LEU A 11 1.48 -1.59 -9.77
N VAL A 12 2.17 -2.68 -10.09
CA VAL A 12 1.63 -4.04 -9.99
C VAL A 12 1.28 -4.37 -8.54
N GLN A 13 2.13 -4.02 -7.58
CA GLN A 13 1.85 -4.23 -6.16
C GLN A 13 0.62 -3.45 -5.71
N GLY A 14 0.50 -2.16 -6.06
CA GLY A 14 -0.65 -1.34 -5.69
C GLY A 14 -1.95 -1.89 -6.27
N ILE A 15 -1.97 -2.21 -7.57
CA ILE A 15 -3.15 -2.78 -8.24
C ILE A 15 -3.52 -4.14 -7.63
N ALA A 16 -2.55 -5.03 -7.44
CA ALA A 16 -2.79 -6.36 -6.87
C ALA A 16 -3.35 -6.27 -5.44
N PHE A 17 -2.78 -5.40 -4.61
CA PHE A 17 -3.27 -5.19 -3.24
C PHE A 17 -4.66 -4.55 -3.22
N CYS A 18 -4.96 -3.60 -4.11
CA CYS A 18 -6.31 -3.03 -4.23
C CYS A 18 -7.34 -4.10 -4.60
N ILE A 19 -7.04 -4.95 -5.58
CA ILE A 19 -7.93 -6.04 -6.00
C ILE A 19 -8.12 -7.04 -4.85
N TYR A 20 -7.01 -7.45 -4.21
CA TYR A 20 -7.05 -8.37 -3.07
C TYR A 20 -7.89 -7.82 -1.91
N PHE A 21 -7.60 -6.60 -1.48
CA PHE A 21 -8.30 -5.96 -0.36
C PHE A 21 -9.77 -5.70 -0.70
N GLY A 22 -10.08 -5.29 -1.93
CA GLY A 22 -11.44 -5.13 -2.41
C GLY A 22 -12.23 -6.45 -2.35
N ALA A 23 -11.68 -7.53 -2.91
CA ALA A 23 -12.34 -8.84 -2.90
C ALA A 23 -12.52 -9.38 -1.47
N TRP A 24 -11.51 -9.20 -0.62
CA TRP A 24 -11.55 -9.62 0.78
C TRP A 24 -12.60 -8.83 1.60
N SER A 25 -12.63 -7.51 1.45
CA SER A 25 -13.55 -6.64 2.19
C SER A 25 -15.01 -6.87 1.80
N ILE A 26 -15.30 -7.13 0.53
CA ILE A 26 -16.65 -7.53 0.08
C ILE A 26 -17.07 -8.84 0.76
N LYS A 27 -16.19 -9.85 0.76
CA LYS A 27 -16.49 -11.14 1.39
C LYS A 27 -16.76 -11.00 2.88
N ASP A 28 -15.95 -10.21 3.59
CA ASP A 28 -16.12 -10.00 5.03
C ASP A 28 -17.38 -9.18 5.34
N TYR A 29 -17.71 -8.18 4.51
CA TYR A 29 -18.96 -7.42 4.63
C TYR A 29 -20.20 -8.29 4.50
N ILE A 30 -20.22 -9.24 3.54
CA ILE A 30 -21.32 -10.19 3.40
C ILE A 30 -21.46 -11.06 4.66
N ALA A 31 -20.34 -11.53 5.24
CA ALA A 31 -20.36 -12.30 6.47
C ALA A 31 -20.85 -11.48 7.67
N LEU A 32 -20.49 -10.20 7.73
CA LEU A 32 -21.00 -9.25 8.71
C LEU A 32 -22.53 -9.10 8.60
N GLU A 33 -23.07 -8.88 7.41
CA GLU A 33 -24.53 -8.76 7.21
C GLU A 33 -25.26 -10.04 7.65
N GLN A 34 -24.70 -11.21 7.36
CA GLN A 34 -25.25 -12.49 7.81
C GLN A 34 -25.24 -12.61 9.34
N ALA A 35 -24.16 -12.19 10.00
CA ALA A 35 -24.05 -12.20 11.47
C ALA A 35 -25.07 -11.25 12.12
N VAL A 36 -25.30 -10.08 11.51
CA VAL A 36 -26.32 -9.11 11.94
C VAL A 36 -27.71 -9.70 11.78
N ALA A 37 -28.03 -10.28 10.62
CA ALA A 37 -29.32 -10.92 10.36
C ALA A 37 -29.59 -12.09 11.30
N ALA A 38 -28.55 -12.84 11.68
CA ALA A 38 -28.62 -13.97 12.60
C ALA A 38 -28.57 -13.56 14.10
N GLN A 39 -28.51 -12.26 14.42
CA GLN A 39 -28.39 -11.73 15.78
C GLN A 39 -27.21 -12.33 16.58
N ARG A 40 -26.04 -12.43 15.94
CA ARG A 40 -24.81 -12.98 16.55
C ARG A 40 -23.82 -11.86 16.89
N PRO A 41 -23.94 -11.21 18.06
CA PRO A 41 -23.19 -9.99 18.38
C PRO A 41 -21.67 -10.19 18.44
N HIS A 42 -21.21 -11.39 18.83
CA HIS A 42 -19.78 -11.70 18.86
C HIS A 42 -19.17 -11.83 17.46
N GLU A 43 -19.90 -12.43 16.52
CA GLU A 43 -19.46 -12.56 15.13
C GLU A 43 -19.47 -11.19 14.44
N GLU A 44 -20.52 -10.39 14.68
CA GLU A 44 -20.61 -9.02 14.18
C GLU A 44 -19.40 -8.17 14.64
N LEU A 45 -19.10 -8.17 15.94
CA LEU A 45 -17.99 -7.41 16.50
C LEU A 45 -16.65 -7.86 15.89
N ARG A 46 -16.47 -9.17 15.72
CA ARG A 46 -15.27 -9.73 15.09
C ARG A 46 -15.09 -9.19 13.67
N HIS A 47 -16.12 -9.22 12.84
CA HIS A 47 -16.04 -8.73 11.46
C HIS A 47 -15.76 -7.22 11.39
N ARG A 48 -16.42 -6.42 12.23
CA ARG A 48 -16.18 -4.97 12.31
C ARG A 48 -14.72 -4.64 12.67
N ILE A 49 -14.16 -5.34 13.65
CA ILE A 49 -12.75 -5.17 14.05
C ILE A 49 -11.82 -5.62 12.92
N ASN A 50 -12.12 -6.75 12.29
CA ASN A 50 -11.31 -7.33 11.23
C ASN A 50 -11.19 -6.39 10.03
N VAL A 51 -12.31 -5.84 9.53
CA VAL A 51 -12.32 -4.85 8.44
C VAL A 51 -11.52 -3.59 8.82
N GLY A 52 -11.69 -3.10 10.04
CA GLY A 52 -10.94 -1.94 10.53
C GLY A 52 -9.43 -2.17 10.55
N PHE A 53 -9.01 -3.30 11.12
CA PHE A 53 -7.58 -3.64 11.26
C PHE A 53 -6.92 -3.89 9.90
N GLU A 54 -7.55 -4.70 9.05
CA GLU A 54 -7.03 -4.99 7.71
C GLU A 54 -7.05 -3.76 6.80
N GLY A 55 -8.05 -2.89 6.93
CA GLY A 55 -8.07 -1.60 6.23
C GLY A 55 -6.90 -0.70 6.60
N VAL A 56 -6.58 -0.62 7.90
CA VAL A 56 -5.39 0.12 8.37
C VAL A 56 -4.10 -0.52 7.84
N TRP A 57 -3.99 -1.84 7.89
CA TRP A 57 -2.80 -2.55 7.40
C TRP A 57 -2.59 -2.36 5.89
N PHE A 58 -3.66 -2.44 5.11
CA PHE A 58 -3.65 -2.14 3.69
C PHE A 58 -3.17 -0.71 3.44
N LEU A 59 -3.76 0.30 4.09
CA LEU A 59 -3.36 1.70 3.91
C LEU A 59 -1.91 1.96 4.30
N LEU A 60 -1.46 1.40 5.43
CA LEU A 60 -0.08 1.51 5.90
C LEU A 60 0.91 0.91 4.89
N SER A 61 0.56 -0.25 4.31
CA SER A 61 1.39 -0.90 3.29
C SER A 61 1.56 -0.03 2.04
N GLN A 62 0.48 0.59 1.56
CA GLN A 62 0.50 1.48 0.40
C GLN A 62 1.30 2.75 0.70
N PHE A 63 1.09 3.33 1.89
CA PHE A 63 1.84 4.50 2.34
C PHE A 63 3.34 4.22 2.37
N LEU A 64 3.76 3.09 2.92
CA LEU A 64 5.17 2.73 3.07
C LEU A 64 5.86 2.52 1.72
N VAL A 65 5.18 1.89 0.76
CA VAL A 65 5.69 1.70 -0.61
C VAL A 65 5.83 3.05 -1.32
N ILE A 66 4.81 3.90 -1.28
CA ILE A 66 4.81 5.21 -1.94
C ILE A 66 5.87 6.12 -1.33
N TYR A 67 5.91 6.22 0.01
CA TYR A 67 6.88 7.05 0.71
C TYR A 67 8.31 6.55 0.52
N GLY A 68 8.54 5.24 0.56
CA GLY A 68 9.83 4.64 0.27
C GLY A 68 10.31 4.95 -1.16
N ALA A 69 9.42 4.84 -2.14
CA ALA A 69 9.72 5.18 -3.53
C ALA A 69 10.07 6.67 -3.71
N GLU A 70 9.36 7.55 -2.99
CA GLU A 70 9.57 8.99 -2.99
C GLU A 70 10.94 9.37 -2.40
N SER A 71 11.27 8.82 -1.23
CA SER A 71 12.56 9.02 -0.56
C SER A 71 13.74 8.58 -1.44
N LEU A 72 13.63 7.38 -2.05
CA LEU A 72 14.65 6.85 -2.96
C LEU A 72 14.84 7.76 -4.19
N TRP A 73 13.75 8.33 -4.70
CA TRP A 73 13.78 9.29 -5.80
C TRP A 73 14.50 10.59 -5.42
N ARG A 74 14.21 11.14 -4.23
CA ARG A 74 14.87 12.35 -3.72
C ARG A 74 16.37 12.18 -3.54
N GLN A 75 16.80 11.09 -2.88
CA GLN A 75 18.22 10.82 -2.63
C GLN A 75 19.01 10.76 -3.94
N ARG A 76 18.46 10.09 -4.96
CA ARG A 76 19.09 10.00 -6.28
C ARG A 76 19.23 11.37 -6.94
N ARG A 77 18.23 12.24 -6.80
CA ARG A 77 18.26 13.61 -7.36
C ARG A 77 19.35 14.45 -6.71
N GLN A 78 19.49 14.38 -5.39
CA GLN A 78 20.52 15.11 -4.64
C GLN A 78 21.94 14.60 -4.93
N GLY A 79 22.13 13.29 -5.11
CA GLY A 79 23.40 12.70 -5.52
C GLY A 79 23.87 13.17 -6.89
N ILE A 80 22.96 13.28 -7.86
CA ILE A 80 23.25 13.80 -9.21
C ILE A 80 23.68 15.28 -9.12
N THR A 81 22.97 16.10 -8.36
CA THR A 81 23.30 17.54 -8.21
C THR A 81 24.67 17.77 -7.57
N ARG A 82 25.09 16.91 -6.62
CA ARG A 82 26.42 17.00 -5.99
C ARG A 82 27.56 16.56 -6.91
N SER A 83 27.31 15.60 -7.81
CA SER A 83 28.33 15.17 -8.79
C SER A 83 28.58 16.21 -9.89
N SER A 84 27.59 17.01 -10.28
CA SER A 84 27.73 18.05 -11.32
C SER A 84 28.47 19.31 -10.86
N THR A 85 28.66 19.50 -9.56
CA THR A 85 29.39 20.66 -9.00
C THR A 85 30.89 20.40 -8.80
N HIS A 86 31.35 19.16 -9.01
CA HIS A 86 32.77 18.78 -8.98
C HIS A 86 33.28 18.48 -10.40
N GLN A 87 33.23 19.48 -11.27
CA GLN A 87 34.03 19.49 -12.49
C GLN A 87 35.20 20.44 -12.23
N PRO A 88 36.46 19.95 -12.14
CA PRO A 88 37.60 20.84 -12.02
C PRO A 88 37.63 21.72 -13.27
N ARG A 89 37.70 23.04 -13.05
CA ARG A 89 38.05 23.98 -14.10
C ARG A 89 39.54 23.82 -14.34
N ASP A 90 39.89 23.10 -15.39
CA ASP A 90 41.19 23.23 -16.04
C ASP A 90 41.23 24.52 -16.87
#